data_AF-A0A7R9JYD2-F1
#
_entry.id   AF-A0A7R9JYD2-F1
#
_cell.length_a   1.000
_cell.length_b   1.000
_cell.length_c   1.000
_cell.angle_alpha   90.00
_cell.angle_beta   90.00
_cell.angle_gamma   90.00
#
_symmetry.space_group_name_H-M   'P 1'
#
loop_
_entity.id
_entity.type
_entity.pdbx_description
1 polymer ?
#
loop_
_entity_poly.entity_id
_entity_poly.type
_entity_poly.pdbx_seq_one_letter_code
_entity_poly.pdbx_strand_id
1 'polypeptide(L)'
;MFSDRTLTFGTLRSVVIPVIYDMASYSEDQLAEFQEAFQLFDSRGDGKIHVTQIGDVLRALGQNPTESDVKKFTHQHKPDERISFEVFLPIYQAISKGRTSDTADDFIEGLRHFDKDGNGFISSAELRHLLSTLGEKLTDEEVEQLLAGQEDSQGNINYEEFVRMVMCG
;
A
#
# COMPACT_ATOMS: atom_id res chain seq x y z
N MET A 1 29.36 1.76 46.76
CA MET A 1 28.26 2.62 47.26
C MET A 1 28.47 4.03 46.71
N PHE A 2 27.37 4.66 46.30
CA PHE A 2 27.23 5.98 45.64
C PHE A 2 27.50 5.97 44.14
N SER A 3 26.49 5.76 43.29
CA SER A 3 25.28 6.57 42.99
C SER A 3 25.55 7.69 41.98
N ASP A 4 25.01 7.45 40.78
CA ASP A 4 24.19 8.36 39.99
C ASP A 4 24.67 9.79 39.73
N ARG A 5 25.09 10.03 38.48
CA ARG A 5 24.84 11.29 37.79
C ARG A 5 24.38 10.99 36.36
N THR A 6 23.09 10.77 36.26
CA THR A 6 22.28 10.96 35.07
C THR A 6 22.59 12.32 34.41
N LEU A 7 23.18 12.29 33.21
CA LEU A 7 23.27 13.45 32.34
C LEU A 7 21.92 13.62 31.64
N THR A 8 21.19 14.65 32.05
CA THR A 8 19.99 15.15 31.39
C THR A 8 20.37 15.74 30.03
N PHE A 9 20.12 14.98 28.96
CA PHE A 9 20.12 15.55 27.61
C PHE A 9 18.78 16.24 27.36
N GLY A 10 18.84 17.57 27.35
CA GLY A 10 17.73 18.44 27.00
C GLY A 10 17.33 18.33 25.52
N THR A 11 16.02 18.37 25.32
CA THR A 11 15.27 19.17 24.33
C THR A 11 15.95 19.50 22.99
N LEU A 12 15.28 19.02 21.92
CA LEU A 12 15.38 19.40 20.50
C LEU A 12 16.52 18.79 19.68
N ARG A 13 16.31 17.55 19.21
CA ARG A 13 16.71 17.15 17.86
C ARG A 13 15.63 16.30 17.22
N SER A 14 15.02 16.88 16.19
CA SER A 14 14.53 16.25 14.96
C SER A 14 14.02 14.80 15.06
N VAL A 15 12.75 14.62 14.74
CA VAL A 15 12.14 13.34 14.35
C VAL A 15 12.79 12.88 13.04
N VAL A 16 14.03 12.39 13.10
CA VAL A 16 14.63 11.55 12.08
C VAL A 16 14.55 10.14 12.62
N ILE A 17 13.55 9.41 12.13
CA ILE A 17 13.41 7.97 12.39
C ILE A 17 14.74 7.35 11.93
N PRO A 18 15.54 6.72 12.82
CA PRO A 18 16.71 5.98 12.39
C PRO A 18 16.20 4.66 11.81
N VAL A 19 15.79 4.67 10.54
CA VAL A 19 15.70 3.45 9.75
C VAL A 19 17.13 2.98 9.54
N ILE A 20 17.54 2.05 10.39
CA ILE A 20 18.75 1.25 10.25
C ILE A 20 18.62 0.53 8.90
N TYR A 21 19.25 1.10 7.87
CA TYR A 21 19.36 0.53 6.53
C TYR A 21 20.20 -0.73 6.61
N ASP A 22 19.57 -1.87 6.36
CA ASP A 22 20.28 -3.14 6.22
C ASP A 22 20.05 -3.63 4.79
N MET A 23 20.96 -3.26 3.89
CA MET A 23 21.01 -3.82 2.53
C MET A 23 21.39 -5.30 2.55
N ALA A 24 21.79 -5.86 3.70
CA ALA A 24 22.18 -7.25 3.86
C ALA A 24 20.99 -8.19 4.19
N SER A 25 19.74 -7.69 4.18
CA SER A 25 18.57 -8.51 4.47
C SER A 25 18.04 -9.32 3.29
N TYR A 26 18.48 -9.04 2.06
CA TYR A 26 18.03 -9.72 0.84
C TYR A 26 19.17 -10.42 0.13
N SER A 27 18.91 -11.59 -0.45
CA SER A 27 19.90 -12.31 -1.25
C SER A 27 20.19 -11.58 -2.57
N GLU A 28 21.31 -11.88 -3.21
CA GLU A 28 21.64 -11.37 -4.55
C GLU A 28 20.53 -11.70 -5.56
N ASP A 29 19.93 -12.90 -5.47
CA ASP A 29 18.81 -13.30 -6.32
C ASP A 29 17.55 -12.44 -6.09
N GLN A 30 17.23 -12.10 -4.83
CA GLN A 30 16.08 -11.24 -4.52
C GLN A 30 16.32 -9.80 -4.98
N LEU A 31 17.53 -9.29 -4.80
CA LEU A 31 17.91 -7.97 -5.29
C LEU A 31 17.85 -7.91 -6.82
N ALA A 32 18.24 -8.99 -7.50
CA ALA A 32 18.12 -9.11 -8.95
C ALA A 32 16.66 -9.05 -9.40
N GLU A 33 15.75 -9.80 -8.76
CA GLU A 33 14.32 -9.75 -9.06
C GLU A 33 13.73 -8.35 -8.88
N PHE A 34 14.07 -7.67 -7.78
CA PHE A 34 13.64 -6.30 -7.52
C PHE A 34 14.17 -5.32 -8.57
N GLN A 35 15.42 -5.52 -8.99
CA GLN A 35 16.05 -4.68 -9.99
C GLN A 35 15.46 -4.93 -11.39
N GLU A 36 15.13 -6.16 -11.74
CA GLU A 36 14.43 -6.49 -12.98
C GLU A 36 13.05 -5.83 -13.02
N ALA A 37 12.27 -5.95 -11.95
CA ALA A 37 10.97 -5.27 -11.85
C ALA A 37 11.13 -3.76 -11.98
N PHE A 38 12.13 -3.16 -11.32
CA PHE A 38 12.41 -1.72 -11.43
C PHE A 38 12.78 -1.29 -12.86
N GLN A 39 13.56 -2.10 -13.57
CA GLN A 39 13.96 -1.84 -14.97
C GLN A 39 12.79 -1.88 -15.94
N LEU A 40 11.73 -2.66 -15.67
CA LEU A 40 10.51 -2.65 -16.50
C LEU A 40 9.85 -1.27 -16.56
N PHE A 41 10.03 -0.44 -15.53
CA PHE A 41 9.44 0.90 -15.45
C PHE A 41 10.43 2.02 -15.82
N ASP A 42 11.72 1.72 -15.96
CA ASP A 42 12.74 2.68 -16.41
C ASP A 42 12.67 2.86 -17.93
N SER A 43 11.84 3.81 -18.35
CA SER A 43 11.70 4.19 -19.76
C SER A 43 12.97 4.78 -20.40
N ARG A 44 13.97 5.23 -19.62
CA ARG A 44 15.17 5.89 -20.14
C ARG A 44 16.44 5.06 -20.06
N GLY A 45 16.42 3.94 -19.31
CA GLY A 45 17.56 3.05 -19.14
C GLY A 45 18.73 3.68 -18.37
N ASP A 46 18.47 4.69 -17.53
CA ASP A 46 19.48 5.34 -16.69
C ASP A 46 19.45 4.87 -15.22
N GLY A 47 18.74 3.77 -14.95
CA GLY A 47 18.62 3.16 -13.63
C GLY A 47 17.72 3.96 -12.69
N LYS A 48 16.75 4.70 -13.23
CA LYS A 48 15.84 5.56 -12.45
C LYS A 48 14.40 5.50 -12.92
N ILE A 49 13.46 5.62 -11.98
CA ILE A 49 12.02 5.73 -12.28
C ILE A 49 11.47 7.02 -11.71
N HIS A 50 10.33 7.48 -12.24
CA HIS A 50 9.63 8.61 -11.65
C HIS A 50 9.06 8.25 -10.27
N VAL A 51 9.03 9.23 -9.35
CA VAL A 51 8.44 9.06 -8.02
C VAL A 51 6.98 8.57 -8.10
N THR A 52 6.24 9.02 -9.11
CA THR A 52 4.86 8.60 -9.35
C THR A 52 4.71 7.11 -9.70
N GLN A 53 5.77 6.45 -10.19
CA GLN A 53 5.75 5.04 -10.57
C GLN A 53 6.05 4.11 -9.38
N ILE A 54 6.43 4.63 -8.22
CA ILE A 54 6.84 3.82 -7.06
C ILE A 54 5.71 2.88 -6.62
N GLY A 55 4.46 3.36 -6.60
CA GLY A 55 3.29 2.54 -6.27
C GLY A 55 3.13 1.36 -7.22
N ASP A 56 3.32 1.59 -8.51
CA ASP A 56 3.20 0.54 -9.53
C ASP A 56 4.31 -0.50 -9.43
N VAL A 57 5.56 -0.08 -9.15
CA VAL A 57 6.67 -1.03 -8.93
C VAL A 57 6.45 -1.86 -7.67
N LEU A 58 5.94 -1.25 -6.60
CA LEU A 58 5.60 -1.97 -5.36
C LEU A 58 4.53 -3.05 -5.63
N ARG A 59 3.50 -2.71 -6.40
CA ARG A 59 2.45 -3.65 -6.85
C ARG A 59 3.00 -4.75 -7.74
N ALA A 60 3.91 -4.43 -8.67
CA ALA A 60 4.59 -5.42 -9.50
C ALA A 60 5.45 -6.41 -8.67
N LEU A 61 5.94 -5.99 -7.51
CA LEU A 61 6.66 -6.84 -6.54
C LEU A 61 5.74 -7.52 -5.50
N GLY A 62 4.43 -7.56 -5.77
CA GLY A 62 3.44 -8.23 -4.93
C GLY A 62 3.17 -7.54 -3.59
N GLN A 63 3.53 -6.26 -3.45
CA GLN A 63 3.09 -5.43 -2.33
C GLN A 63 1.81 -4.70 -2.69
N ASN A 64 0.90 -4.55 -1.74
CA ASN A 64 -0.34 -3.77 -1.94
C ASN A 64 -0.29 -2.51 -1.05
N PRO A 65 0.60 -1.53 -1.34
CA PRO A 65 0.67 -0.32 -0.54
C PRO A 65 -0.56 0.55 -0.75
N THR A 66 -0.97 1.24 0.31
CA THR A 66 -1.92 2.35 0.22
C THR A 66 -1.24 3.56 -0.43
N GLU A 67 -2.00 4.43 -1.09
CA GLU A 67 -1.48 5.69 -1.66
C GLU A 67 -0.84 6.56 -0.56
N SER A 68 -1.37 6.48 0.64
CA SER A 68 -0.89 7.13 1.86
C SER A 68 0.44 6.55 2.31
N ASP A 69 0.63 5.23 2.24
CA ASP A 69 1.93 4.61 2.52
C ASP A 69 2.97 5.05 1.51
N VAL A 70 2.64 5.03 0.21
CA VAL A 70 3.55 5.54 -0.83
C VAL A 70 3.89 7.01 -0.55
N LYS A 71 2.90 7.87 -0.30
CA LYS A 71 3.11 9.30 0.00
C LYS A 71 3.94 9.53 1.25
N LYS A 72 3.81 8.70 2.31
CA LYS A 72 4.65 8.80 3.51
C LYS A 72 6.13 8.64 3.19
N PHE A 73 6.50 7.86 2.18
CA PHE A 73 7.90 7.68 1.80
C PHE A 73 8.34 8.59 0.65
N THR A 74 7.41 9.08 -0.16
CA THR A 74 7.73 9.93 -1.33
C THR A 74 7.57 11.42 -1.09
N HIS A 75 6.96 11.87 0.02
CA HIS A 75 6.71 13.30 0.31
C HIS A 75 7.97 14.19 0.31
N GLN A 76 9.15 13.60 0.49
CA GLN A 76 10.43 14.30 0.51
C GLN A 76 10.96 14.60 -0.90
N HIS A 77 10.40 13.94 -1.92
CA HIS A 77 10.79 14.07 -3.31
C HIS A 77 9.79 14.93 -4.08
N LYS A 78 10.25 15.56 -5.16
CA LYS A 78 9.35 16.29 -6.07
C LYS A 78 8.57 15.32 -6.95
N PRO A 79 7.35 15.69 -7.39
CA PRO A 79 6.53 14.83 -8.26
C PRO A 79 7.25 14.40 -9.56
N ASP A 80 8.00 15.32 -10.18
CA ASP A 80 8.77 15.06 -11.41
C ASP A 80 10.18 14.50 -11.16
N GLU A 81 10.53 14.23 -9.90
CA GLU A 81 11.83 13.67 -9.55
C GLU A 81 11.94 12.22 -9.99
N ARG A 82 13.15 11.82 -10.36
CA ARG A 82 13.46 10.43 -10.70
C ARG A 82 14.41 9.87 -9.66
N ILE A 83 14.03 8.76 -9.05
CA ILE A 83 14.78 8.10 -7.98
C ILE A 83 15.52 6.88 -8.49
N SER A 84 16.67 6.56 -7.89
CA SER A 84 17.45 5.35 -8.19
C SER A 84 16.94 4.15 -7.39
N PHE A 85 17.36 2.95 -7.80
CA PHE A 85 17.06 1.71 -7.08
C PHE A 85 17.50 1.75 -5.60
N GLU A 86 18.62 2.40 -5.29
CA GLU A 86 19.13 2.57 -3.92
C GLU A 86 18.17 3.37 -3.02
N VAL A 87 17.39 4.28 -3.60
CA VAL A 87 16.36 5.06 -2.90
C VAL A 87 15.04 4.29 -2.83
N PHE A 88 14.76 3.40 -3.78
CA PHE A 88 13.55 2.59 -3.83
C PHE A 88 13.54 1.42 -2.85
N LEU A 89 14.63 0.64 -2.79
CA LEU A 89 14.76 -0.55 -1.92
C LEU A 89 14.35 -0.30 -0.44
N PRO A 90 14.68 0.83 0.18
CA PRO A 90 14.34 1.16 1.56
C PRO A 90 12.85 1.49 1.74
N ILE A 91 12.24 2.09 0.73
CA ILE A 91 10.79 2.31 0.66
C ILE A 91 10.08 0.95 0.60
N TYR A 92 10.56 0.05 -0.26
CA TYR A 92 10.08 -1.32 -0.35
C TYR A 92 10.18 -2.05 0.99
N GLN A 93 11.33 -1.98 1.67
CA GLN A 93 11.52 -2.60 2.99
C GLN A 93 10.53 -2.09 4.03
N ALA A 94 10.31 -0.77 4.08
CA ALA A 94 9.41 -0.17 5.05
C ALA A 94 7.95 -0.61 4.83
N ILE A 95 7.52 -0.66 3.57
CA ILE A 95 6.17 -1.10 3.19
C ILE A 95 5.99 -2.60 3.41
N SER A 96 6.98 -3.42 3.04
CA SER A 96 6.93 -4.87 3.19
C SER A 96 6.84 -5.31 4.67
N LYS A 97 7.52 -4.57 5.57
CA LYS A 97 7.46 -4.76 7.03
C LYS A 97 6.19 -4.19 7.65
N GLY A 98 5.58 -3.19 7.02
CA GLY A 98 4.35 -2.54 7.45
C GLY A 98 3.08 -3.31 7.11
N ARG A 99 3.18 -4.45 6.42
CA ARG A 99 2.03 -5.30 6.07
C ARG A 99 1.23 -5.65 7.33
N THR A 100 0.04 -5.07 7.43
CA THR A 100 -1.03 -5.62 8.24
C THR A 100 -1.54 -6.86 7.52
N SER A 101 -1.59 -7.98 8.24
CA SER A 101 -2.16 -9.22 7.74
C SER A 101 -3.68 -9.15 7.79
N ASP A 102 -4.27 -8.11 7.19
CA ASP A 102 -5.72 -8.02 7.09
C ASP A 102 -6.17 -9.21 6.26
N THR A 103 -7.04 -10.04 6.83
CA THR A 103 -7.54 -11.25 6.18
C THR A 103 -8.84 -10.96 5.45
N ALA A 104 -9.23 -11.83 4.53
CA ALA A 104 -10.54 -11.72 3.88
C ALA A 104 -11.68 -11.65 4.91
N ASP A 105 -11.56 -12.38 6.02
CA ASP A 105 -12.51 -12.33 7.13
C ASP A 105 -12.59 -10.94 7.77
N ASP A 106 -11.46 -10.24 7.96
CA ASP A 106 -11.48 -8.87 8.52
C ASP A 106 -12.27 -7.89 7.63
N PHE A 107 -12.10 -8.00 6.30
CA PHE A 107 -12.85 -7.18 5.34
C PHE A 107 -14.33 -7.57 5.27
N ILE A 108 -14.63 -8.87 5.30
CA ILE A 108 -15.99 -9.41 5.30
C ILE A 108 -16.76 -8.94 6.54
N GLU A 109 -16.15 -8.99 7.73
CA GLU A 109 -16.76 -8.50 8.97
C GLU A 109 -17.00 -6.98 8.92
N GLY A 110 -16.08 -6.22 8.32
CA GLY A 110 -16.25 -4.77 8.10
C GLY A 110 -17.45 -4.45 7.19
N LEU A 111 -17.65 -5.22 6.12
CA LEU A 111 -18.75 -5.05 5.17
C LEU A 111 -20.08 -5.57 5.71
N ARG A 112 -20.08 -6.57 6.60
CA ARG A 112 -21.30 -7.08 7.26
C ARG A 112 -22.06 -6.00 8.02
N HIS A 113 -21.40 -4.94 8.50
CA HIS A 113 -22.09 -3.81 9.13
C HIS A 113 -23.09 -3.09 8.19
N PHE A 114 -22.90 -3.22 6.88
CA PHE A 114 -23.75 -2.60 5.86
C PHE A 114 -24.83 -3.54 5.33
N ASP A 115 -24.66 -4.86 5.49
CA ASP A 115 -25.70 -5.86 5.20
C ASP A 115 -26.73 -5.91 6.35
N LYS A 116 -27.78 -5.11 6.22
CA LYS A 116 -28.86 -5.01 7.22
C LYS A 116 -29.72 -6.27 7.30
N ASP A 117 -29.80 -7.01 6.21
CA ASP A 117 -30.65 -8.20 6.08
C ASP A 117 -29.89 -9.50 6.40
N GLY A 118 -28.56 -9.44 6.50
CA GLY A 118 -27.69 -10.57 6.80
C GLY A 118 -27.71 -11.64 5.70
N ASN A 119 -27.97 -11.24 4.46
CA ASN A 119 -28.13 -12.15 3.32
C ASN A 119 -26.83 -12.38 2.53
N GLY A 120 -25.75 -11.68 2.86
CA GLY A 120 -24.46 -11.75 2.15
C GLY A 120 -24.35 -10.79 0.96
N PHE A 121 -25.29 -9.85 0.80
CA PHE A 121 -25.35 -8.91 -0.30
C PHE A 121 -25.46 -7.47 0.19
N ILE A 122 -24.82 -6.55 -0.52
CA ILE A 122 -24.97 -5.11 -0.33
C ILE A 122 -25.32 -4.46 -1.66
N SER A 123 -26.05 -3.35 -1.64
CA SER A 123 -26.34 -2.62 -2.88
C SER A 123 -25.04 -2.09 -3.48
N SER A 124 -24.88 -2.17 -4.80
CA SER A 124 -23.73 -1.58 -5.49
C SER A 124 -23.58 -0.09 -5.23
N ALA A 125 -24.70 0.63 -5.05
CA ALA A 125 -24.71 2.04 -4.69
C ALA A 125 -24.13 2.28 -3.28
N GLU A 126 -24.42 1.39 -2.33
CA GLU A 126 -23.85 1.46 -0.97
C GLU A 126 -22.35 1.14 -1.02
N LEU A 127 -21.94 0.06 -1.70
CA LEU A 127 -20.52 -0.28 -1.82
C LEU A 127 -19.72 0.82 -2.51
N ARG A 128 -20.25 1.38 -3.61
CA ARG A 128 -19.64 2.53 -4.30
C ARG A 128 -19.48 3.70 -3.34
N HIS A 129 -20.50 4.02 -2.56
CA HIS A 129 -20.44 5.12 -1.60
C HIS A 129 -19.36 4.87 -0.53
N LEU A 130 -19.19 3.63 -0.07
CA LEU A 130 -18.15 3.28 0.90
C LEU A 130 -16.75 3.48 0.31
N LEU A 131 -16.51 2.94 -0.89
CA LEU A 131 -15.22 3.02 -1.59
C LEU A 131 -14.85 4.47 -1.99
N SER A 132 -15.83 5.34 -2.22
CA SER A 132 -15.58 6.75 -2.52
C SER A 132 -15.48 7.66 -1.28
N THR A 133 -15.89 7.20 -0.10
CA THR A 133 -16.06 8.06 1.09
C THR A 133 -15.12 7.71 2.23
N LEU A 134 -14.84 6.42 2.45
CA LEU A 134 -14.06 5.93 3.59
C LEU A 134 -12.60 5.65 3.19
N GLY A 135 -11.67 5.96 4.09
CA GLY A 135 -10.26 5.64 3.92
C GLY A 135 -9.63 6.33 2.71
N GLU A 136 -9.01 5.52 1.83
CA GLU A 136 -8.45 5.97 0.56
C GLU A 136 -9.52 5.95 -0.51
N LYS A 137 -9.96 7.15 -0.88
CA LYS A 137 -11.05 7.33 -1.82
C LYS A 137 -10.59 6.94 -3.22
N LEU A 138 -11.28 5.95 -3.77
CA LEU A 138 -11.17 5.62 -5.19
C LEU A 138 -11.95 6.64 -6.02
N THR A 139 -11.47 6.88 -7.23
CA THR A 139 -12.19 7.68 -8.22
C THR A 139 -13.42 6.92 -8.73
N ASP A 140 -14.41 7.65 -9.24
CA ASP A 140 -15.63 7.02 -9.79
C ASP A 140 -15.30 6.01 -10.91
N GLU A 141 -14.25 6.27 -11.69
CA GLU A 141 -13.74 5.39 -12.75
C GLU A 141 -13.13 4.11 -12.19
N GLU A 142 -12.29 4.19 -11.16
CA GLU A 142 -11.71 3.01 -10.49
C GLU A 142 -12.79 2.15 -9.83
N VAL A 143 -13.77 2.77 -9.17
CA VAL A 143 -14.89 2.04 -8.57
C VAL A 143 -15.73 1.35 -9.66
N GLU A 144 -16.03 2.04 -10.76
CA GLU A 144 -16.77 1.43 -11.87
C GLU A 144 -16.05 0.21 -12.42
N GLN A 145 -14.73 0.29 -12.61
CA GLN A 145 -13.93 -0.84 -13.09
C GLN A 145 -13.94 -2.02 -12.10
N LEU A 146 -13.92 -1.75 -10.80
CA LEU A 146 -13.96 -2.80 -9.77
C LEU A 146 -15.33 -3.47 -9.65
N LEU A 147 -16.42 -2.71 -9.77
CA LEU A 147 -17.78 -3.23 -9.65
C LEU A 147 -18.32 -3.80 -10.96
N ALA A 148 -17.66 -3.53 -12.08
CA ALA A 148 -18.06 -4.01 -13.40
C ALA A 148 -18.21 -5.54 -13.42
N GLY A 149 -19.44 -6.00 -13.67
CA GLY A 149 -19.77 -7.43 -13.76
C GLY A 149 -19.90 -8.15 -12.42
N GLN A 150 -19.84 -7.45 -11.29
CA GLN A 150 -20.07 -8.01 -9.96
C GLN A 150 -21.54 -7.91 -9.50
N GLU A 151 -22.31 -7.04 -10.15
CA GLU A 151 -23.73 -6.82 -9.86
C GLU A 151 -24.61 -7.96 -10.36
N ASP A 152 -25.55 -8.39 -9.53
CA ASP A 152 -26.60 -9.31 -9.91
C ASP A 152 -27.72 -8.61 -10.71
N SER A 153 -28.76 -9.36 -11.08
CA SER A 153 -29.92 -8.81 -11.80
C SER A 153 -30.76 -7.80 -11.00
N GLN A 154 -30.43 -7.55 -9.74
CA GLN A 154 -31.08 -6.60 -8.85
C GLN A 154 -30.17 -5.42 -8.47
N GLY A 155 -28.93 -5.37 -8.97
CA GLY A 155 -27.96 -4.33 -8.62
C GLY A 155 -27.32 -4.53 -7.24
N ASN A 156 -27.29 -5.76 -6.75
CA ASN A 156 -26.64 -6.13 -5.51
C ASN A 156 -25.33 -6.87 -5.77
N ILE A 157 -24.40 -6.75 -4.84
CA ILE A 157 -23.07 -7.33 -4.92
C ILE A 157 -22.90 -8.30 -3.75
N ASN A 158 -22.47 -9.52 -4.05
CA ASN A 158 -22.02 -10.45 -3.03
C ASN A 158 -20.66 -9.98 -2.50
N TYR A 159 -20.65 -9.39 -1.31
CA TYR A 159 -19.44 -8.76 -0.78
C TYR A 159 -18.38 -9.77 -0.35
N GLU A 160 -18.75 -11.00 0.00
CA GLU A 160 -17.80 -12.06 0.36
C GLU A 160 -16.99 -12.51 -0.86
N GLU A 161 -17.68 -12.77 -1.97
CA GLU A 161 -17.03 -13.11 -3.25
C GLU A 161 -16.22 -11.94 -3.79
N PHE A 162 -16.73 -10.70 -3.66
CA PHE A 162 -15.99 -9.49 -4.03
C PHE A 162 -14.67 -9.37 -3.25
N VAL A 163 -14.69 -9.52 -1.92
CA VAL A 163 -13.47 -9.45 -1.09
C VAL A 163 -12.48 -10.54 -1.49
N ARG A 164 -12.95 -11.78 -1.70
CA ARG A 164 -12.08 -12.89 -2.13
C ARG A 164 -11.46 -12.61 -3.50
N MET A 165 -12.23 -12.06 -4.43
CA MET A 165 -11.74 -11.68 -5.76
C MET A 165 -10.66 -10.61 -5.66
N VAL A 166 -10.87 -9.58 -4.83
CA VAL A 166 -9.90 -8.49 -4.62
C VAL A 166 -8.62 -8.95 -3.93
N MET A 167 -8.70 -9.90 -2.98
CA MET A 167 -7.52 -10.36 -2.24
C MET A 167 -6.73 -11.47 -2.92
N CYS A 168 -7.28 -12.09 -3.97
CA CYS A 168 -6.64 -13.20 -4.69
C CYS A 168 -6.07 -12.78 -6.06
N GLY A 169 -6.29 -11.53 -6.48
CA GLY A 169 -5.72 -10.93 -7.70
C GLY A 169 -4.36 -10.31 -7.47
#